data_AF-A0A2E9T8I9-F1
#
_entry.id   AF-A0A2E9T8I9-F1
#
_cell.length_a   1.000
_cell.length_b   1.000
_cell.length_c   1.000
_cell.angle_alpha   90.00
_cell.angle_beta   90.00
_cell.angle_gamma   90.00
#
_symmetry.space_group_name_H-M   'P 1'
#
loop_
_entity.id
_entity.type
_entity.pdbx_description
1 polymer ?
#
loop_
_entity_poly.entity_id
_entity_poly.type
_entity_poly.pdbx_seq_one_letter_code
_entity_poly.pdbx_strand_id
1 'polypeptide(L)'
;MVYIYVLKLQKDKFYIGKTEDPQFRLETHNTGNGSAWTKKYKPIQIHEIIPDQSDHDEQRVTQEYMEKYGIDNVRGGPWCQIDISEEKSMIHKLFMSSSDKCYNCGSMGHFAKDCKSKSKKPKQSKKTQELSCQRCGRSGHTESSCFAKTYSNGQPILDSEEEYEEEYEEVWVCQYCDREFDSEKGCAYHENVHCTKRKLNKKFNKIGSLVDELYFDSDEEDIICYRCGREGHKANKCYAKKHVDGYYLS
;
A
#
# COMPACT_ATOMS: atom_id res chain seq x y z
N MET A 1 -38.27 -10.86 -11.96
CA MET A 1 -38.65 -11.78 -10.86
C MET A 1 -37.55 -12.80 -10.76
N VAL A 2 -36.95 -12.95 -9.58
CA VAL A 2 -35.86 -13.91 -9.37
C VAL A 2 -36.31 -14.97 -8.36
N TYR A 3 -35.71 -16.15 -8.45
CA TYR A 3 -35.82 -17.20 -7.47
C TYR A 3 -34.66 -17.09 -6.48
N ILE A 4 -34.97 -17.13 -5.19
CA ILE A 4 -33.97 -17.35 -4.16
C ILE A 4 -33.94 -18.84 -3.86
N TYR A 5 -32.77 -19.47 -3.99
CA TYR A 5 -32.60 -20.89 -3.68
C TYR A 5 -31.65 -21.05 -2.50
N VAL A 6 -31.95 -22.06 -1.69
CA VAL A 6 -31.15 -22.45 -0.54
C VAL A 6 -30.60 -23.85 -0.80
N LEU A 7 -29.28 -23.98 -0.82
CA LEU A 7 -28.59 -25.26 -0.92
C LEU A 7 -28.14 -25.73 0.45
N LYS A 8 -28.46 -26.99 0.78
CA LYS A 8 -27.82 -27.70 1.88
C LYS A 8 -26.52 -28.32 1.38
N LEU A 9 -25.41 -27.95 2.00
CA LEU A 9 -24.06 -28.42 1.70
C LEU A 9 -23.59 -29.45 2.74
N GLN A 10 -22.45 -30.06 2.47
CA GLN A 10 -21.74 -30.90 3.42
C GLN A 10 -21.39 -30.16 4.73
N LYS A 11 -21.32 -30.92 5.84
CA LYS A 11 -21.03 -30.43 7.20
C LYS A 11 -22.09 -29.45 7.75
N ASP A 12 -23.36 -29.66 7.38
CA ASP A 12 -24.51 -28.83 7.77
C ASP A 12 -24.31 -27.33 7.51
N LYS A 13 -23.71 -27.02 6.35
CA LYS A 13 -23.55 -25.65 5.85
C LYS A 13 -24.59 -25.32 4.81
N PHE A 14 -24.90 -24.04 4.67
CA PHE A 14 -25.93 -23.55 3.76
C PHE A 14 -25.35 -22.50 2.82
N TYR A 15 -25.88 -22.48 1.61
CA TYR A 15 -25.62 -21.43 0.62
C TYR A 15 -26.94 -20.89 0.10
N ILE A 16 -27.09 -19.58 0.15
CA ILE A 16 -28.22 -18.85 -0.41
C ILE A 16 -27.70 -18.14 -1.65
N GLY A 17 -28.48 -18.22 -2.72
CA GLY A 17 -28.20 -17.48 -3.94
C GLY A 17 -29.49 -17.09 -4.63
N LYS A 18 -29.36 -16.12 -5.54
CA LYS A 18 -30.42 -15.76 -6.48
C LYS A 18 -30.15 -16.32 -7.87
N THR A 19 -31.23 -16.61 -8.59
CA THR A 19 -31.16 -17.09 -9.97
C THR A 19 -32.49 -16.84 -10.69
N GLU A 20 -32.44 -16.74 -12.01
CA GLU A 20 -33.64 -16.74 -12.85
C GLU A 20 -34.06 -18.17 -13.20
N ASP A 21 -33.13 -19.13 -13.15
CA ASP A 21 -33.35 -20.54 -13.45
C ASP A 21 -32.68 -21.44 -12.38
N PRO A 22 -33.47 -21.93 -11.40
CA PRO A 22 -32.98 -22.81 -10.35
C PRO A 22 -32.35 -24.11 -10.84
N GLN A 23 -32.82 -24.65 -11.96
CA GLN A 23 -32.42 -25.98 -12.44
C GLN A 23 -31.05 -25.92 -13.12
N PHE A 24 -30.87 -24.94 -14.02
CA PHE A 24 -29.57 -24.65 -14.63
C PHE A 24 -28.53 -24.25 -13.58
N ARG A 25 -28.94 -23.47 -12.57
CA ARG A 25 -28.02 -23.04 -11.51
C ARG A 25 -27.55 -24.20 -10.66
N LEU A 26 -28.43 -25.14 -10.31
CA LEU A 26 -28.04 -26.35 -9.57
C LEU A 26 -27.01 -27.18 -10.34
N GLU A 27 -27.22 -27.39 -11.64
CA GLU A 27 -26.29 -28.12 -12.49
C GLU A 27 -24.92 -27.43 -12.57
N THR A 28 -24.92 -26.10 -12.65
CA THR A 28 -23.69 -25.29 -12.63
C THR A 28 -22.89 -25.48 -11.33
N HIS A 29 -23.57 -25.64 -10.18
CA HIS A 29 -22.89 -25.96 -8.93
C HIS A 29 -22.33 -27.39 -8.93
N ASN A 30 -23.02 -28.35 -9.56
CA ASN A 30 -22.58 -29.74 -9.68
C ASN A 30 -21.36 -29.89 -10.60
N THR A 31 -21.26 -29.07 -11.66
CA THR A 31 -20.11 -29.06 -12.58
C THR A 31 -18.90 -28.28 -12.04
N GLY A 32 -19.01 -27.72 -10.83
CA GLY A 32 -17.89 -27.04 -10.16
C GLY A 32 -17.77 -25.55 -10.45
N ASN A 33 -18.69 -24.95 -11.21
CA ASN A 33 -18.70 -23.52 -11.52
C ASN A 33 -19.49 -22.67 -10.48
N GLY A 34 -19.59 -23.18 -9.25
CA GLY A 34 -20.24 -22.51 -8.13
C GLY A 34 -19.39 -21.44 -7.43
N SER A 35 -19.97 -20.84 -6.39
CA SER A 35 -19.25 -19.94 -5.47
C SER A 35 -18.12 -20.67 -4.74
N ALA A 36 -17.12 -19.92 -4.24
CA ALA A 36 -16.02 -20.47 -3.46
C ALA A 36 -16.50 -21.33 -2.27
N TRP A 37 -17.62 -20.95 -1.66
CA TRP A 37 -18.26 -21.71 -0.59
C TRP A 37 -18.79 -23.08 -1.06
N THR A 38 -19.52 -23.12 -2.18
CA THR A 38 -20.05 -24.39 -2.74
C THR A 38 -18.96 -25.26 -3.38
N LYS A 39 -17.82 -24.68 -3.77
CA LYS A 39 -16.61 -25.43 -4.18
C LYS A 39 -15.95 -26.11 -2.98
N LYS A 40 -15.89 -25.42 -1.83
CA LYS A 40 -15.32 -25.95 -0.57
C LYS A 40 -16.23 -27.00 0.07
N TYR A 41 -17.55 -26.77 0.06
CA TYR A 41 -18.56 -27.67 0.62
C TYR A 41 -19.53 -28.06 -0.47
N LYS A 42 -19.45 -29.31 -0.95
CA LYS A 42 -20.28 -29.76 -2.07
C LYS A 42 -21.77 -29.71 -1.70
N PRO A 43 -22.65 -29.27 -2.62
CA PRO A 43 -24.09 -29.37 -2.43
C PRO A 43 -24.54 -30.82 -2.27
N ILE A 44 -25.42 -31.06 -1.30
CA ILE A 44 -26.08 -32.36 -1.10
C ILE A 44 -27.44 -32.33 -1.77
N GLN A 45 -28.24 -31.30 -1.48
CA GLN A 45 -29.60 -31.14 -1.99
C GLN A 45 -30.03 -29.68 -1.96
N ILE A 46 -31.05 -29.35 -2.75
CA ILE A 46 -31.81 -28.12 -2.58
C ILE A 46 -32.65 -28.25 -1.31
N HIS A 47 -32.50 -27.28 -0.41
CA HIS A 47 -33.30 -27.22 0.81
C HIS A 47 -34.61 -26.49 0.59
N GLU A 48 -34.58 -25.36 -0.11
CA GLU A 48 -35.73 -24.49 -0.34
C GLU A 48 -35.56 -23.69 -1.63
N ILE A 49 -36.67 -23.38 -2.30
CA ILE A 49 -36.74 -22.46 -3.44
C ILE A 49 -37.90 -21.50 -3.19
N ILE A 50 -37.61 -20.21 -3.20
CA ILE A 50 -38.56 -19.13 -2.94
C ILE A 50 -38.76 -18.36 -4.25
N PRO A 51 -39.94 -18.47 -4.89
CA PRO A 51 -40.25 -17.78 -6.14
C PRO A 51 -40.60 -16.30 -5.93
N ASP A 52 -40.66 -15.55 -7.03
CA ASP A 52 -41.18 -14.18 -7.13
C ASP A 52 -40.51 -13.16 -6.18
N GLN A 53 -39.21 -13.32 -5.95
CA GLN A 53 -38.44 -12.45 -5.08
C GLN A 53 -37.78 -11.29 -5.85
N SER A 54 -37.37 -10.27 -5.09
CA SER A 54 -36.53 -9.15 -5.54
C SER A 54 -35.04 -9.45 -5.33
N ASP A 55 -34.18 -8.63 -5.94
CA ASP A 55 -32.73 -8.73 -5.75
C ASP A 55 -32.28 -8.56 -4.29
N HIS A 56 -33.06 -7.84 -3.47
CA HIS A 56 -32.74 -7.58 -2.07
C HIS A 56 -33.13 -8.73 -1.14
N ASP A 57 -34.02 -9.62 -1.58
CA ASP A 57 -34.52 -10.73 -0.76
C ASP A 57 -33.45 -11.79 -0.49
N GLU A 58 -32.46 -11.94 -1.37
CA GLU A 58 -31.31 -12.84 -1.13
C GLU A 58 -30.62 -12.49 0.20
N GLN A 59 -30.42 -11.19 0.44
CA GLN A 59 -29.75 -10.72 1.65
C GLN A 59 -30.60 -10.98 2.90
N ARG A 60 -31.92 -10.74 2.81
CA ARG A 60 -32.87 -11.02 3.90
C ARG A 60 -32.87 -12.50 4.27
N VAL A 61 -33.03 -13.40 3.29
CA VAL A 61 -33.04 -14.85 3.50
C VAL A 61 -31.70 -15.34 4.05
N THR A 62 -30.58 -14.78 3.57
CA THR A 62 -29.25 -15.10 4.12
C THR A 62 -29.15 -14.75 5.60
N GLN A 63 -29.68 -13.60 6.02
CA GLN A 63 -29.69 -13.19 7.42
C GLN A 63 -30.56 -14.12 8.28
N GLU A 64 -31.77 -14.45 7.82
CA GLU A 64 -32.67 -15.38 8.53
C GLU A 64 -32.01 -16.75 8.76
N TYR A 65 -31.32 -17.27 7.75
CA TYR A 65 -30.59 -18.53 7.87
C TYR A 65 -29.36 -18.40 8.79
N MET A 66 -28.64 -17.28 8.75
CA MET A 66 -27.53 -17.01 9.66
C MET A 66 -27.97 -16.93 11.12
N GLU A 67 -29.16 -16.39 11.41
CA GLU A 67 -29.73 -16.37 12.75
C GLU A 67 -30.10 -17.78 13.23
N LYS A 68 -30.63 -18.62 12.33
CA LYS A 68 -31.08 -19.99 12.64
C LYS A 68 -29.94 -21.01 12.77
N TYR A 69 -28.94 -20.95 11.89
CA TYR A 69 -27.86 -21.96 11.79
C TYR A 69 -26.48 -21.42 12.20
N GLY A 70 -26.37 -20.12 12.49
CA GLY A 70 -25.14 -19.45 12.87
C GLY A 70 -24.38 -18.85 11.68
N ILE A 71 -23.76 -17.70 11.94
CA ILE A 71 -23.02 -16.89 10.95
C ILE A 71 -21.91 -17.69 10.25
N ASP A 72 -21.28 -18.66 10.92
CA ASP A 72 -20.17 -19.45 10.36
C ASP A 72 -20.61 -20.58 9.41
N ASN A 73 -21.92 -20.87 9.37
CA ASN A 73 -22.46 -22.00 8.62
C ASN A 73 -23.21 -21.58 7.36
N VAL A 74 -23.45 -20.30 7.17
CA VAL A 74 -24.31 -19.78 6.10
C VAL A 74 -23.55 -18.74 5.28
N ARG A 75 -23.66 -18.82 3.95
CA ARG A 75 -23.10 -17.83 3.01
C ARG A 75 -24.11 -17.50 1.91
N GLY A 76 -24.04 -16.29 1.38
CA GLY A 76 -24.95 -15.78 0.35
C GLY A 76 -24.81 -14.27 0.21
N GLY A 77 -25.37 -13.70 -0.86
CA GLY A 77 -25.33 -12.26 -1.13
C GLY A 77 -23.92 -11.66 -0.97
N PRO A 78 -23.75 -10.58 -0.18
CA PRO A 78 -22.43 -9.95 0.02
C PRO A 78 -21.47 -10.85 0.82
N TRP A 79 -21.98 -11.75 1.66
CA TRP A 79 -21.18 -12.67 2.49
C TRP A 79 -20.96 -14.00 1.76
N CYS A 80 -20.47 -13.96 0.53
CA CYS A 80 -20.18 -15.14 -0.27
C CYS A 80 -18.74 -15.67 -0.08
N GLN A 81 -17.89 -14.89 0.60
CA GLN A 81 -16.49 -15.23 0.86
C GLN A 81 -16.35 -16.36 1.90
N ILE A 82 -15.26 -17.13 1.80
CA ILE A 82 -15.00 -18.25 2.72
C ILE A 82 -14.74 -17.73 4.13
N ASP A 83 -13.85 -16.75 4.23
CA ASP A 83 -13.57 -16.03 5.46
C ASP A 83 -14.40 -14.75 5.49
N ILE A 84 -15.09 -14.52 6.61
CA ILE A 84 -15.89 -13.32 6.89
C ILE A 84 -15.55 -12.79 8.28
N SER A 85 -14.35 -13.11 8.80
CA SER A 85 -13.96 -12.79 10.18
C SER A 85 -14.03 -11.29 10.48
N GLU A 86 -13.66 -10.45 9.51
CA GLU A 86 -13.73 -8.99 9.63
C GLU A 86 -15.19 -8.49 9.69
N GLU A 87 -16.04 -9.04 8.83
CA GLU A 87 -17.45 -8.67 8.69
C GLU A 87 -18.32 -9.25 9.81
N LYS A 88 -17.88 -10.33 10.48
CA LYS A 88 -18.62 -11.03 11.54
C LYS A 88 -19.06 -10.09 12.65
N SER A 89 -18.22 -9.11 12.99
CA SER A 89 -18.54 -8.10 14.00
C SER A 89 -19.69 -7.17 13.56
N MET A 90 -19.75 -6.83 12.27
CA MET A 90 -20.79 -5.98 11.68
C MET A 90 -22.08 -6.76 11.53
N ILE A 91 -22.01 -8.00 11.05
CA ILE A 91 -23.14 -8.92 10.95
C ILE A 91 -23.79 -9.12 12.33
N HIS A 92 -22.98 -9.35 13.36
CA HIS A 92 -23.50 -9.48 14.73
C HIS A 92 -24.21 -8.20 15.20
N LYS A 93 -23.66 -7.02 14.90
CA LYS A 93 -24.35 -5.75 15.21
C LYS A 93 -25.66 -5.63 14.45
N LEU A 94 -25.70 -6.01 13.17
CA LEU A 94 -26.93 -5.99 12.36
C LEU A 94 -28.03 -6.85 13.00
N PHE A 95 -27.71 -8.06 13.46
CA PHE A 95 -28.66 -8.92 14.19
C PHE A 95 -29.13 -8.33 15.52
N MET A 96 -28.26 -7.61 16.23
CA MET A 96 -28.66 -6.92 17.45
C MET A 96 -29.64 -5.78 17.16
N SER A 97 -29.48 -5.11 16.01
CA SER A 97 -30.43 -4.08 15.54
C SER A 97 -31.80 -4.65 15.22
N SER A 98 -31.87 -5.80 14.54
CA SER A 98 -33.14 -6.39 14.14
C SER A 98 -33.92 -6.97 15.31
N SER A 99 -33.25 -7.30 16.42
CA SER A 99 -33.84 -7.93 17.60
C SER A 99 -34.01 -7.00 18.81
N ASP A 100 -33.89 -5.67 18.62
CA ASP A 100 -33.94 -4.65 19.69
C ASP A 100 -33.02 -4.95 20.90
N LYS A 101 -31.91 -5.64 20.63
CA LYS A 101 -30.89 -5.98 21.63
C LYS A 101 -29.86 -4.87 21.66
N CYS A 102 -29.47 -4.47 22.86
CA CYS A 102 -28.43 -3.48 23.05
C CYS A 102 -27.08 -3.94 22.45
N TYR A 103 -26.55 -3.19 21.48
CA TYR A 103 -25.28 -3.50 20.78
C TYR A 103 -24.06 -3.69 21.69
N ASN A 104 -24.10 -3.19 22.92
CA ASN A 104 -22.97 -3.24 23.85
C ASN A 104 -23.03 -4.43 24.82
N CYS A 105 -24.22 -5.00 25.08
CA CYS A 105 -24.38 -6.06 26.08
C CYS A 105 -25.29 -7.22 25.68
N GLY A 106 -25.98 -7.13 24.54
CA GLY A 106 -26.90 -8.16 24.05
C GLY A 106 -28.21 -8.31 24.84
N SER A 107 -28.44 -7.47 25.86
CA SER A 107 -29.69 -7.46 26.62
C SER A 107 -30.75 -6.59 25.92
N MET A 108 -32.02 -6.99 26.05
CA MET A 108 -33.16 -6.24 25.51
C MET A 108 -33.59 -5.10 26.45
N GLY A 109 -34.43 -4.19 25.94
CA GLY A 109 -35.08 -3.16 26.76
C GLY A 109 -34.29 -1.85 26.96
N HIS A 110 -33.16 -1.68 26.26
CA HIS A 110 -32.42 -0.40 26.22
C HIS A 110 -31.53 -0.33 24.97
N PHE A 111 -31.19 0.88 24.53
CA PHE A 111 -30.24 1.10 23.43
C PHE A 111 -28.80 1.20 23.95
N ALA A 112 -27.81 1.10 23.05
CA ALA A 112 -26.39 1.18 23.43
C ALA A 112 -26.02 2.47 24.18
N LYS A 113 -26.73 3.58 23.93
CA LYS A 113 -26.56 4.85 24.64
C LYS A 113 -26.96 4.77 26.12
N ASP A 114 -27.96 3.95 26.43
CA ASP A 114 -28.53 3.77 27.77
C ASP A 114 -27.98 2.51 28.48
N CYS A 115 -26.93 1.91 27.90
CA CYS A 115 -26.34 0.67 28.37
C CYS A 115 -25.56 0.87 29.68
N LYS A 116 -26.14 0.41 30.79
CA LYS A 116 -25.53 0.50 32.14
C LYS A 116 -24.32 -0.42 32.33
N SER A 117 -24.19 -1.48 31.52
CA SER A 117 -22.99 -2.31 31.52
C SER A 117 -21.86 -1.55 30.84
N LYS A 118 -20.94 -1.01 31.64
CA LYS A 118 -19.68 -0.42 31.17
C LYS A 118 -19.08 -1.35 30.13
N SER A 119 -18.85 -0.83 28.92
CA SER A 119 -18.20 -1.56 27.84
C SER A 119 -16.96 -2.24 28.41
N LYS A 120 -16.99 -3.57 28.52
CA LYS A 120 -15.76 -4.34 28.55
C LYS A 120 -15.20 -4.23 27.13
N LYS A 121 -14.62 -3.07 26.80
CA LYS A 121 -13.46 -3.10 25.91
C LYS A 121 -12.56 -4.17 26.50
N PRO A 122 -12.07 -5.16 25.74
CA PRO A 122 -11.14 -6.13 26.29
C PRO A 122 -10.06 -5.31 26.98
N LYS A 123 -10.00 -5.43 28.32
CA LYS A 123 -8.88 -4.95 29.10
C LYS A 123 -7.73 -5.84 28.66
N GLN A 124 -7.08 -5.51 27.55
CA GLN A 124 -5.71 -5.92 27.36
C GLN A 124 -5.00 -5.42 28.62
N SER A 125 -4.62 -6.38 29.44
CA SER A 125 -3.68 -6.20 30.53
C SER A 125 -2.59 -5.26 30.02
N LYS A 126 -2.51 -4.05 30.58
CA LYS A 126 -1.27 -3.27 30.50
C LYS A 126 -0.22 -4.10 31.25
N LYS A 127 0.41 -5.06 30.56
CA LYS A 127 1.83 -5.28 30.76
C LYS A 127 2.41 -3.89 30.52
N THR A 128 3.05 -3.33 31.53
CA THR A 128 4.12 -2.35 31.35
C THR A 128 5.20 -3.04 30.53
N GLN A 129 4.95 -3.24 29.23
CA GLN A 129 6.02 -3.36 28.27
C GLN A 129 6.56 -1.96 28.21
N GLU A 130 7.80 -1.81 28.68
CA GLU A 130 8.61 -0.64 28.36
C GLU A 130 8.37 -0.33 26.89
N LEU A 131 7.73 0.81 26.61
CA LEU A 131 7.39 1.20 25.26
C LEU A 131 8.72 1.61 24.60
N SER A 132 9.47 0.61 24.15
CA SER A 132 10.66 0.79 23.34
C SER A 132 10.19 1.27 21.98
N CYS A 133 10.76 2.37 21.52
CA CYS A 133 10.53 2.91 20.20
C CYS A 133 10.67 1.80 19.14
N GLN A 134 9.67 1.63 18.28
CA GLN A 134 9.69 0.56 17.27
C GLN A 134 10.77 0.78 16.21
N ARG A 135 11.19 2.03 16.00
CA ARG A 135 12.27 2.39 15.06
C ARG A 135 13.67 2.09 15.59
N CYS A 136 13.94 2.30 16.88
CA CYS A 136 15.30 2.15 17.42
C CYS A 136 15.47 1.21 18.62
N GLY A 137 14.38 0.67 19.17
CA GLY A 137 14.39 -0.23 20.31
C GLY A 137 14.74 0.41 21.67
N ARG A 138 14.90 1.73 21.75
CA ARG A 138 15.17 2.46 23.01
C ARG A 138 13.88 3.02 23.61
N SER A 139 13.77 3.05 24.94
CA SER A 139 12.64 3.65 25.65
C SER A 139 12.82 5.18 25.82
N GLY A 140 11.75 5.89 26.17
CA GLY A 140 11.78 7.33 26.48
C GLY A 140 11.34 8.27 25.34
N HIS A 141 10.97 7.74 24.18
CA HIS A 141 10.38 8.51 23.07
C HIS A 141 9.43 7.64 22.24
N THR A 142 8.55 8.29 21.48
CA THR A 142 7.67 7.64 20.48
C THR A 142 8.37 7.55 19.13
N GLU A 143 7.91 6.69 18.23
CA GLU A 143 8.45 6.52 16.87
C GLU A 143 8.58 7.85 16.10
N SER A 144 7.55 8.69 16.19
CA SER A 144 7.52 10.02 15.55
C SER A 144 8.55 11.00 16.14
N SER A 145 9.04 10.73 17.34
CA SER A 145 10.07 11.50 18.04
C SER A 145 11.41 10.74 18.11
N CYS A 146 11.61 9.74 17.26
CA CYS A 146 12.83 8.94 17.21
C CYS A 146 13.89 9.61 16.34
N PHE A 147 14.98 10.06 16.95
CA PHE A 147 16.13 10.69 16.27
C PHE A 147 17.34 9.75 16.15
N ALA A 148 17.18 8.47 16.47
CA ALA A 148 18.27 7.51 16.43
C ALA A 148 18.56 7.05 15.00
N LYS A 149 19.84 7.04 14.61
CA LYS A 149 20.35 6.48 13.35
C LYS A 149 20.77 5.00 13.45
N THR A 150 20.67 4.43 14.66
CA THR A 150 21.06 3.04 14.95
C THR A 150 20.07 2.39 15.92
N TYR A 151 19.85 1.09 15.75
CA TYR A 151 19.08 0.24 16.65
C TYR A 151 19.81 0.08 17.99
N SER A 152 19.12 -0.44 19.01
CA SER A 152 19.69 -0.74 20.33
C SER A 152 20.84 -1.76 20.28
N ASN A 153 20.89 -2.60 19.25
CA ASN A 153 21.94 -3.60 19.01
C ASN A 153 23.15 -3.06 18.21
N GLY A 154 23.17 -1.77 17.86
CA GLY A 154 24.28 -1.12 17.14
C GLY A 154 24.22 -1.22 15.62
N GLN A 155 23.23 -1.91 15.04
CA GLN A 155 23.04 -1.91 13.58
C GLN A 155 22.53 -0.53 13.11
N PRO A 156 22.98 -0.04 11.93
CA PRO A 156 22.41 1.16 11.35
C PRO A 156 20.91 0.96 11.06
N ILE A 157 20.11 1.95 11.41
CA ILE A 157 18.72 2.03 10.93
C ILE A 157 18.85 2.64 9.54
N LEU A 158 18.87 1.77 8.53
CA LEU A 158 18.67 2.19 7.16
C LEU A 158 17.22 2.68 7.11
N ASP A 159 17.02 3.99 7.01
CA ASP A 159 15.73 4.52 6.57
C ASP A 159 15.56 3.94 5.16
N SER A 160 14.71 2.92 5.08
CA SER A 160 14.57 2.07 3.91
C SER A 160 14.32 2.93 2.68
N GLU A 161 15.30 2.87 1.79
CA GLU A 161 15.17 2.91 0.34
C GLU A 161 13.77 2.39 -0.05
N GLU A 162 12.91 3.30 -0.49
CA GLU A 162 11.53 3.03 -0.88
C GLU A 162 11.53 2.13 -2.14
N GLU A 163 11.02 0.90 -1.99
CA GLU A 163 10.65 0.04 -3.12
C GLU A 163 9.43 0.65 -3.84
N TYR A 164 9.73 1.39 -4.91
CA TYR A 164 9.04 1.46 -6.22
C TYR A 164 7.63 0.85 -6.32
N GLU A 165 6.60 1.69 -6.24
CA GLU A 165 5.39 1.58 -7.08
C GLU A 165 5.50 2.67 -8.16
N GLU A 166 5.95 2.31 -9.37
CA GLU A 166 6.06 3.26 -10.50
C GLU A 166 4.66 3.58 -11.08
N GLU A 167 4.06 4.68 -10.62
CA GLU A 167 3.14 5.47 -11.44
C GLU A 167 3.97 6.59 -12.10
N TYR A 168 4.35 6.37 -13.36
CA TYR A 168 5.24 7.26 -14.11
C TYR A 168 4.51 8.56 -14.48
N GLU A 169 4.71 9.62 -13.70
CA GLU A 169 4.28 10.97 -14.09
C GLU A 169 5.41 11.61 -14.91
N GLU A 170 5.14 11.99 -16.16
CA GLU A 170 6.15 12.60 -17.04
C GLU A 170 6.53 14.01 -16.54
N VAL A 171 7.65 14.11 -15.81
CA VAL A 171 8.19 15.39 -15.32
C VAL A 171 9.34 15.87 -16.21
N TRP A 172 9.32 17.15 -16.59
CA TRP A 172 10.39 17.75 -17.39
C TRP A 172 11.51 18.26 -16.49
N VAL A 173 12.69 17.65 -16.55
CA VAL A 173 13.85 18.02 -15.71
C VAL A 173 14.94 18.72 -16.51
N CYS A 174 15.55 19.75 -15.93
CA CYS A 174 16.68 20.48 -16.52
C CYS A 174 17.95 19.64 -16.44
N GLN A 175 18.53 19.29 -17.59
CA GLN A 175 19.70 18.41 -17.72
C GLN A 175 20.99 18.89 -17.01
N TYR A 176 21.04 20.15 -16.58
CA TYR A 176 22.22 20.75 -15.95
C TYR A 176 22.06 21.01 -14.46
N CYS A 177 20.83 21.08 -13.95
CA CYS A 177 20.62 21.38 -12.54
C CYS A 177 19.52 20.61 -11.84
N ASP A 178 18.88 19.69 -12.55
CA ASP A 178 17.90 18.75 -12.05
C ASP A 178 16.69 19.44 -11.41
N ARG A 179 16.41 20.67 -11.86
CA ARG A 179 15.14 21.34 -11.53
C ARG A 179 14.04 20.78 -12.40
N GLU A 180 12.92 20.47 -11.75
CA GLU A 180 11.68 20.01 -12.37
C GLU A 180 10.84 21.19 -12.88
N PHE A 181 10.14 20.95 -13.98
CA PHE A 181 9.23 21.88 -14.63
C PHE A 181 7.95 21.15 -15.01
N ASP A 182 6.85 21.89 -14.94
CA ASP A 182 5.51 21.48 -15.34
C ASP A 182 5.34 21.40 -16.87
N SER A 183 6.33 21.85 -17.65
CA SER A 183 6.26 21.89 -19.11
C SER A 183 7.64 21.85 -19.77
N GLU A 184 7.72 21.18 -20.91
CA GLU A 184 8.91 21.13 -21.77
C GLU A 184 9.45 22.52 -22.09
N LYS A 185 8.55 23.47 -22.42
CA LYS A 185 8.91 24.86 -22.74
C LYS A 185 9.52 25.59 -21.54
N GLY A 186 8.99 25.35 -20.33
CA GLY A 186 9.54 25.90 -19.09
C GLY A 186 10.95 25.36 -18.82
N CYS A 187 11.14 24.05 -18.97
CA CYS A 187 12.44 23.39 -18.82
C CYS A 187 13.47 23.93 -19.82
N ALA A 188 13.13 23.94 -21.12
CA ALA A 188 14.01 24.40 -22.18
C ALA A 188 14.40 25.88 -22.03
N TYR A 189 13.47 26.74 -21.58
CA TYR A 189 13.78 28.15 -21.33
C TYR A 189 14.75 28.30 -20.15
N HIS A 190 14.53 27.54 -19.08
CA HIS A 190 15.42 27.53 -17.93
C HIS A 190 16.83 27.02 -18.30
N GLU A 191 16.94 25.89 -19.00
CA GLU A 191 18.22 25.34 -19.46
C GLU A 191 19.01 26.36 -20.29
N ASN A 192 18.32 27.06 -21.19
CA ASN A 192 18.98 27.93 -22.15
C ASN A 192 19.35 29.30 -21.59
N VAL A 193 18.56 29.84 -20.66
CA VAL A 193 18.68 31.24 -20.23
C VAL A 193 19.08 31.38 -18.76
N HIS A 194 18.58 30.51 -17.88
CA HIS A 194 18.62 30.74 -16.42
C HIS A 194 19.37 29.67 -15.64
N CYS A 195 19.80 28.59 -16.28
CA CYS A 195 20.50 27.51 -15.60
C CYS A 195 21.95 27.90 -15.29
N THR A 196 22.18 28.29 -14.04
CA THR A 196 23.50 28.70 -13.51
C THR A 196 24.51 27.56 -13.42
N LYS A 197 24.04 26.29 -13.45
CA LYS A 197 24.89 25.08 -13.47
C LYS A 197 25.27 24.64 -14.87
N ARG A 198 24.73 25.26 -15.92
CA ARG A 198 25.18 25.10 -17.31
C ARG A 198 26.56 25.74 -17.48
N LYS A 199 27.58 25.13 -16.88
CA LYS A 199 28.98 25.52 -17.01
C LYS A 199 29.68 24.66 -18.06
N LEU A 200 29.26 24.75 -19.31
CA LEU A 200 30.09 24.29 -20.42
C LEU A 200 30.00 25.28 -21.57
N ASN A 201 31.12 25.97 -21.83
CA ASN A 201 31.38 26.62 -23.10
C ASN A 201 31.43 25.53 -24.18
N LYS A 202 30.32 25.34 -24.89
CA LYS A 202 30.29 24.48 -26.08
C LYS A 202 31.03 25.21 -27.20
N LYS A 203 32.12 24.62 -27.71
CA LYS A 203 32.79 25.13 -28.91
C LYS A 203 32.06 24.58 -30.12
N PHE A 204 31.27 25.43 -30.77
CA PHE A 204 30.61 25.10 -32.03
C PHE A 204 31.49 25.52 -33.21
N ASN A 205 31.44 24.78 -34.31
CA ASN A 205 31.94 25.32 -35.57
C ASN A 205 30.96 26.38 -36.13
N LYS A 206 31.36 27.14 -37.16
CA LYS A 206 30.50 28.20 -37.75
C LYS A 206 29.14 27.70 -38.30
N ILE A 207 28.96 26.40 -38.42
CA ILE A 207 27.77 25.75 -38.96
C ILE A 207 26.92 25.13 -37.84
N GLY A 208 27.36 25.24 -36.57
CA GLY A 208 26.58 24.82 -35.40
C GLY A 208 26.69 23.34 -35.04
N SER A 209 27.64 22.60 -35.60
CA SER A 209 27.89 21.20 -35.21
C SER A 209 28.82 21.11 -34.00
N LEU A 210 28.50 20.20 -33.08
CA LEU A 210 29.26 19.91 -31.85
C LEU A 210 30.51 19.10 -32.19
N VAL A 211 31.69 19.61 -31.80
CA VAL A 211 32.98 19.05 -32.23
C VAL A 211 33.73 18.27 -31.15
N ASP A 212 33.35 18.34 -29.87
CA ASP A 212 34.01 17.56 -28.81
C ASP A 212 33.18 17.46 -27.52
N GLU A 213 33.17 16.28 -26.90
CA GLU A 213 32.49 15.92 -25.64
C GLU A 213 33.51 15.16 -24.76
N LEU A 214 34.21 15.87 -23.86
CA LEU A 214 35.15 15.24 -22.93
C LEU A 214 34.46 14.99 -21.58
N TYR A 215 34.14 13.73 -21.30
CA TYR A 215 33.70 13.24 -19.99
C TYR A 215 34.93 12.93 -19.12
N PHE A 216 34.93 13.34 -17.85
CA PHE A 216 35.91 12.90 -16.85
C PHE A 216 35.15 12.27 -15.68
N ASP A 217 35.26 10.95 -15.54
CA ASP A 217 34.80 10.20 -14.37
C ASP A 217 35.79 10.38 -13.21
N SER A 218 35.26 10.47 -12.00
CA SER A 218 35.97 10.86 -10.79
C SER A 218 36.56 9.66 -10.05
N ASP A 219 37.85 9.42 -10.22
CA ASP A 219 38.68 8.68 -9.26
C ASP A 219 39.76 9.62 -8.69
N GLU A 220 39.89 9.65 -7.35
CA GLU A 220 40.71 10.62 -6.58
C GLU A 220 42.24 10.51 -6.75
N GLU A 221 42.75 9.95 -7.85
CA GLU A 221 44.20 9.87 -8.12
C GLU A 221 44.73 10.75 -9.27
N ASP A 222 43.87 11.48 -10.00
CA ASP A 222 44.31 12.30 -11.16
C ASP A 222 44.06 13.81 -11.00
N ILE A 223 44.32 14.39 -9.81
CA ILE A 223 44.27 15.86 -9.65
C ILE A 223 45.52 16.49 -10.29
N ILE A 224 45.38 17.00 -11.51
CA ILE A 224 46.41 17.82 -12.17
C ILE A 224 46.35 19.25 -11.63
N CYS A 225 47.47 19.71 -11.07
CA CYS A 225 47.61 21.07 -10.55
C CYS A 225 47.63 22.09 -11.70
N TYR A 226 46.54 22.83 -11.92
CA TYR A 226 46.47 23.87 -12.97
C TYR A 226 47.53 25.00 -12.87
N ARG A 227 48.27 25.11 -11.75
CA ARG A 227 49.39 26.07 -11.62
C ARG A 227 50.68 25.53 -12.21
N CYS A 228 50.97 24.23 -12.08
CA CYS A 228 52.26 23.66 -12.50
C CYS A 228 52.18 22.51 -13.50
N GLY A 229 50.98 21.97 -13.74
CA GLY A 229 50.70 20.87 -14.66
C GLY A 229 51.09 19.48 -14.15
N ARG A 230 51.44 19.33 -12.86
CA ARG A 230 51.77 18.02 -12.25
C ARG A 230 50.58 17.43 -11.51
N GLU A 231 50.46 16.11 -11.55
CA GLU A 231 49.43 15.34 -10.84
C GLU A 231 49.67 15.25 -9.31
N GLY A 232 48.62 14.86 -8.58
CA GLY A 232 48.66 14.56 -7.14
C GLY A 232 48.47 15.72 -6.16
N HIS A 233 48.23 16.98 -6.62
CA HIS A 233 47.96 18.10 -5.69
C HIS A 233 47.15 19.25 -6.30
N LYS A 234 46.45 20.02 -5.44
CA LYS A 234 45.68 21.21 -5.82
C LYS A 234 46.57 22.47 -5.90
N ALA A 235 46.18 23.42 -6.76
CA ALA A 235 46.94 24.67 -7.02
C ALA A 235 47.22 25.51 -5.76
N ASN A 236 46.34 25.48 -4.77
CA ASN A 236 46.51 26.19 -3.50
C ASN A 236 47.60 25.59 -2.58
N LYS A 237 48.04 24.36 -2.84
CA LYS A 237 49.15 23.69 -2.14
C LYS A 237 50.36 23.47 -3.07
N CYS A 238 50.40 24.16 -4.21
CA CYS A 238 51.48 24.02 -5.18
C CYS A 238 52.77 24.69 -4.71
N TYR A 239 53.82 23.88 -4.58
CA TYR A 239 55.16 24.30 -4.16
C TYR A 239 56.13 24.45 -5.36
N ALA A 240 55.67 24.21 -6.59
CA ALA A 240 56.52 24.25 -7.78
C ALA A 240 56.82 25.70 -8.22
N LYS A 241 58.10 25.99 -8.48
CA LYS A 241 58.58 27.28 -9.02
C LYS A 241 58.57 27.34 -10.55
N LYS A 242 58.32 26.22 -11.21
CA LYS A 242 58.28 26.09 -12.68
C LYS A 242 57.15 25.17 -13.12
N HIS A 243 56.59 25.47 -14.28
CA HIS A 243 55.63 24.63 -14.97
C HIS A 243 56.31 23.37 -15.53
N VAL A 244 55.54 22.31 -15.81
CA VAL A 244 56.02 21.11 -16.52
C VAL A 244 56.65 21.45 -17.88
N ASP A 245 56.18 22.52 -18.54
CA ASP A 245 56.73 23.01 -19.82
C ASP A 245 57.96 23.93 -19.66
N GLY A 246 58.51 24.06 -18.44
CA GLY A 246 59.82 24.64 -18.20
C GLY A 246 59.89 26.15 -17.94
N TYR A 247 58.78 26.89 -18.06
CA TYR A 247 58.72 28.32 -17.69
C TYR A 247 58.54 28.53 -16.18
N TYR A 248 59.03 29.65 -15.66
CA TYR A 248 58.92 29.99 -14.23
C TYR A 248 57.50 30.45 -13.87
N LEU A 249 57.01 29.96 -12.74
CA LEU A 249 55.71 30.32 -12.18
C LEU A 249 55.90 31.48 -11.20
N SER A 250 55.20 32.59 -11.43
CA SER A 250 55.14 33.74 -10.52
C SER A 250 54.37 33.42 -9.23
#